data_AF-A0A841KCF6-F1
#
_entry.id   AF-A0A841KCF6-F1
#
_cell.length_a   1.000
_cell.length_b   1.000
_cell.length_c   1.000
_cell.angle_alpha   90.00
_cell.angle_beta   90.00
_cell.angle_gamma   90.00
#
_symmetry.space_group_name_H-M   'P 1'
#
loop_
_entity.id
_entity.type
_entity.pdbx_description
1 polymer ?
#
loop_
_entity_poly.entity_id
_entity_poly.type
_entity_poly.pdbx_seq_one_letter_code
_entity_poly.pdbx_strand_id
1 'polypeptide(L)'
;MSKPAVPPINSSGKTLLTIPRVRQLLNLLIEGERLEDAADKVGIRRHRARLIMRDPAVRRQFMREIEVLAESERARNILLRRTVRDRGLEPGATAATMKVALEAARALDGSEEGSGITINGGQNVIAGYVIRLDGPAEGPRSVGLSGTDSGKPLIEHDE
;
A
#
# COMPACT_ATOMS: atom_id res chain seq x y z
N MET A 1 2.81 -46.66 -29.21
CA MET A 1 3.31 -45.39 -28.63
C MET A 1 2.41 -45.00 -27.46
N SER A 2 2.94 -45.08 -26.24
CA SER A 2 2.19 -44.78 -25.00
C SER A 2 2.04 -43.27 -24.83
N LYS A 3 0.81 -42.77 -24.65
CA LYS A 3 0.58 -41.37 -24.25
C LYS A 3 1.31 -41.10 -22.93
N PRO A 4 2.02 -39.97 -22.76
CA PRO A 4 2.58 -39.63 -21.47
C PRO A 4 1.43 -39.33 -20.51
N ALA A 5 1.40 -40.04 -19.39
CA ALA A 5 0.42 -39.86 -18.33
C ALA A 5 0.56 -38.45 -17.75
N VAL A 6 -0.52 -37.68 -17.81
CA VAL A 6 -0.63 -36.38 -17.13
C VAL A 6 -0.56 -36.66 -15.63
N PRO A 7 0.40 -36.06 -14.90
CA PRO A 7 0.55 -36.34 -13.48
C PRO A 7 -0.70 -35.86 -12.70
N PRO A 8 -1.15 -36.64 -11.70
CA PRO A 8 -2.32 -36.29 -10.91
C PRO A 8 -2.05 -35.03 -10.09
N ILE A 9 -2.91 -34.02 -10.27
CA ILE A 9 -2.83 -32.73 -9.60
C ILE A 9 -3.29 -32.92 -8.15
N ASN A 10 -2.36 -33.23 -7.25
CA ASN A 10 -2.56 -33.10 -5.81
C ASN A 10 -1.32 -32.43 -5.18
N SER A 11 -1.21 -31.10 -5.42
CA SER A 11 -0.50 -30.10 -4.60
C SER A 11 -0.75 -28.73 -5.24
N SER A 12 -2.00 -28.28 -5.14
CA SER A 12 -2.67 -27.25 -5.97
C SER A 12 -1.89 -25.97 -6.31
N GLY A 13 -0.96 -25.52 -5.47
CA GLY A 13 -0.22 -24.27 -5.70
C GLY A 13 1.10 -24.37 -6.46
N LYS A 14 1.85 -25.47 -6.34
CA LYS A 14 3.18 -25.59 -7.00
C LYS A 14 3.05 -25.92 -8.48
N THR A 15 1.98 -26.62 -8.87
CA THR A 15 1.71 -27.05 -10.25
C THR A 15 1.25 -25.90 -11.15
N LEU A 16 0.74 -24.80 -10.62
CA LEU A 16 0.33 -23.64 -11.42
C LEU A 16 1.53 -22.75 -11.78
N LEU A 17 2.50 -22.61 -10.88
CA LEU A 17 3.71 -21.80 -11.08
C LEU A 17 4.72 -22.41 -12.08
N THR A 18 4.57 -23.69 -12.39
CA THR A 18 5.34 -24.37 -13.44
C THR A 18 4.79 -24.10 -14.84
N ILE A 19 3.55 -23.60 -14.95
CA ILE A 19 2.94 -23.26 -16.23
C ILE A 19 3.59 -21.97 -16.76
N PRO A 20 4.24 -21.98 -17.95
CA PRO A 20 4.95 -20.80 -18.47
C PRO A 20 4.06 -19.57 -18.64
N ARG A 21 2.80 -19.78 -19.04
CA ARG A 21 1.81 -18.70 -19.17
C ARG A 21 1.46 -18.04 -17.84
N VAL A 22 1.40 -18.80 -16.75
CA VAL A 22 1.14 -18.22 -15.42
C VAL A 22 2.34 -17.36 -15.00
N ARG A 23 3.56 -17.81 -15.26
CA ARG A 23 4.77 -17.01 -15.00
C ARG A 23 4.81 -15.73 -15.84
N GLN A 24 4.50 -15.81 -17.12
CA GLN A 24 4.43 -14.62 -17.99
C GLN A 24 3.36 -13.62 -17.52
N LEU A 25 2.21 -14.11 -17.05
CA LEU A 25 1.18 -13.26 -16.44
C LEU A 25 1.73 -12.52 -15.21
N LEU A 26 2.43 -13.21 -14.32
CA LEU A 26 3.03 -12.59 -13.13
C LEU A 26 4.09 -11.55 -13.50
N ASN A 27 4.94 -11.82 -14.48
CA ASN A 27 5.95 -10.87 -14.94
C ASN A 27 5.32 -9.57 -15.45
N LEU A 28 4.28 -9.65 -16.28
CA LEU A 28 3.57 -8.46 -16.79
C LEU A 28 2.91 -7.66 -15.65
N LEU A 29 2.34 -8.35 -14.66
CA LEU A 29 1.77 -7.69 -13.49
C LEU A 29 2.84 -6.96 -12.66
N ILE A 30 4.04 -7.53 -12.58
CA ILE A 30 5.18 -6.94 -11.88
C ILE A 30 5.72 -5.72 -12.64
N GLU A 31 5.70 -5.76 -13.97
CA GLU A 31 6.03 -4.62 -14.84
C GLU A 31 4.98 -3.48 -14.74
N GLY A 32 3.85 -3.70 -14.06
CA GLY A 32 2.83 -2.69 -13.79
C GLY A 32 1.59 -2.77 -14.69
N GLU A 33 1.47 -3.81 -15.51
CA GLU A 33 0.27 -4.02 -16.34
C GLU A 33 -0.96 -4.33 -15.47
N ARG A 34 -2.14 -3.91 -15.94
CA ARG A 34 -3.40 -4.31 -15.31
C ARG A 34 -3.65 -5.80 -15.54
N LEU A 35 -4.29 -6.46 -14.57
CA LEU A 35 -4.58 -7.90 -14.64
C LEU A 35 -5.34 -8.31 -15.90
N GLU A 36 -6.25 -7.47 -16.38
CA GLU A 36 -7.04 -7.76 -17.57
C GLU A 36 -6.20 -7.67 -18.84
N ASP A 37 -5.39 -6.63 -18.97
CA ASP A 37 -4.51 -6.41 -20.12
C ASP A 37 -3.40 -7.46 -20.18
N ALA A 38 -2.82 -7.80 -19.02
CA ALA A 38 -1.82 -8.88 -18.90
C ALA A 38 -2.42 -10.25 -19.25
N ALA A 39 -3.66 -10.53 -18.84
CA ALA A 39 -4.35 -11.78 -19.19
C ALA A 39 -4.63 -11.87 -20.69
N ASP A 40 -5.06 -10.77 -21.31
CA ASP A 40 -5.32 -10.70 -22.74
C ASP A 40 -4.02 -10.89 -23.55
N LYS A 41 -2.90 -10.27 -23.14
CA LYS A 41 -1.57 -10.44 -23.75
C LYS A 41 -1.04 -11.88 -23.70
N VAL A 42 -1.33 -12.60 -22.62
CA VAL A 42 -0.87 -13.98 -22.41
C VAL A 42 -1.87 -15.02 -22.97
N GLY A 43 -3.03 -14.58 -23.44
CA GLY A 43 -4.08 -15.46 -23.97
C GLY A 43 -4.80 -16.27 -22.90
N ILE A 44 -4.97 -15.72 -21.70
CA ILE A 44 -5.73 -16.32 -20.59
C ILE A 44 -7.06 -15.57 -20.47
N ARG A 45 -8.18 -16.31 -20.34
CA ARG A 45 -9.48 -15.67 -20.03
C ARG A 45 -9.40 -14.89 -18.71
N ARG A 46 -9.88 -13.65 -18.69
CA ARG A 46 -9.88 -12.77 -17.49
C ARG A 46 -10.42 -13.44 -16.22
N HIS A 47 -11.52 -14.19 -16.32
CA HIS A 47 -12.06 -14.96 -15.20
C HIS A 47 -11.05 -15.97 -14.64
N ARG A 48 -10.31 -16.67 -15.51
CA ARG A 48 -9.27 -17.63 -15.13
C ARG A 48 -8.06 -16.94 -14.53
N ALA A 49 -7.66 -15.77 -15.03
CA ALA A 49 -6.59 -14.96 -14.43
C ALA A 49 -6.93 -14.56 -12.98
N ARG A 50 -8.19 -14.15 -12.71
CA ARG A 50 -8.66 -13.88 -11.35
C ARG A 50 -8.60 -15.12 -10.45
N LEU A 51 -8.95 -16.31 -10.96
CA LEU A 51 -8.83 -17.56 -10.21
C LEU A 51 -7.37 -17.93 -9.92
N ILE A 52 -6.47 -17.73 -10.89
CA ILE A 52 -5.02 -17.97 -10.71
C ILE A 52 -4.47 -17.08 -9.59
N MET A 53 -4.85 -15.79 -9.56
CA MET A 53 -4.41 -14.86 -8.50
C MET A 53 -5.04 -15.14 -7.13
N ARG A 54 -6.15 -15.89 -7.06
CA ARG A 54 -6.73 -16.36 -5.80
C ARG A 54 -5.95 -17.53 -5.20
N ASP A 55 -5.12 -18.22 -5.97
CA ASP A 55 -4.28 -19.29 -5.44
C ASP A 55 -3.23 -18.73 -4.47
N PRO A 56 -3.17 -19.24 -3.22
CA PRO A 56 -2.25 -18.72 -2.20
C PRO A 56 -0.77 -18.92 -2.54
N ALA A 57 -0.40 -19.95 -3.32
CA ALA A 57 0.98 -20.13 -3.75
C ALA A 57 1.38 -19.08 -4.80
N VAL A 58 0.51 -18.83 -5.77
CA VAL A 58 0.73 -17.81 -6.80
C VAL A 58 0.81 -16.42 -6.17
N ARG A 59 -0.13 -16.10 -5.27
CA ARG A 59 -0.14 -14.82 -4.56
C ARG A 59 1.10 -14.60 -3.70
N ARG A 60 1.58 -15.63 -2.97
CA ARG A 60 2.81 -15.53 -2.19
C ARG A 60 4.04 -15.29 -3.05
N GLN A 61 4.12 -15.96 -4.20
CA GLN A 61 5.24 -15.76 -5.12
C GLN A 61 5.23 -14.33 -5.68
N PHE A 62 4.07 -13.85 -6.12
CA PHE A 62 3.92 -12.48 -6.60
C PHE A 62 4.32 -11.43 -5.56
N MET A 63 3.84 -11.57 -4.31
CA MET A 63 4.20 -10.65 -3.22
C MET A 63 5.70 -10.70 -2.91
N ARG A 64 6.31 -11.90 -2.90
CA ARG A 64 7.76 -12.05 -2.71
C ARG A 64 8.54 -11.34 -3.82
N GLU A 65 8.11 -11.43 -5.07
CA GLU A 65 8.79 -10.77 -6.19
C GLU A 65 8.68 -9.24 -6.09
N ILE A 66 7.52 -8.72 -5.66
CA ILE A 66 7.35 -7.29 -5.33
C ILE A 66 8.25 -6.88 -4.17
N GLU A 67 8.35 -7.68 -3.10
CA GLU A 67 9.22 -7.38 -1.96
C GLU A 67 10.69 -7.32 -2.37
N VAL A 68 11.15 -8.25 -3.22
CA VAL A 68 12.52 -8.23 -3.75
C VAL A 68 12.77 -6.98 -4.59
N LEU A 69 11.80 -6.57 -5.42
CA LEU A 69 11.89 -5.33 -6.18
C LEU A 69 11.94 -4.13 -5.25
N ALA A 70 11.02 -4.02 -4.28
CA ALA A 70 10.99 -2.95 -3.31
C ALA A 70 12.29 -2.87 -2.49
N GLU A 71 12.87 -4.01 -2.09
CA GLU A 71 14.15 -4.04 -1.38
C GLU A 71 15.32 -3.59 -2.28
N SER A 72 15.33 -4.06 -3.54
CA SER A 72 16.36 -3.67 -4.52
C SER A 72 16.28 -2.18 -4.87
N GLU A 73 15.07 -1.63 -4.90
CA GLU A 73 14.80 -0.21 -5.10
C GLU A 73 15.09 0.60 -3.85
N ARG A 74 14.89 0.05 -2.63
CA ARG A 74 15.20 0.76 -1.37
C ARG A 74 16.64 1.26 -1.37
N ALA A 75 17.61 0.42 -1.73
CA ALA A 75 19.01 0.81 -1.81
C ALA A 75 19.24 1.95 -2.82
N ARG A 76 18.60 1.89 -4.00
CA ARG A 76 18.67 2.94 -5.02
C ARG A 76 18.00 4.24 -4.56
N ASN A 77 16.86 4.14 -3.89
CA ASN A 77 16.11 5.27 -3.37
C ASN A 77 16.89 5.99 -2.26
N ILE A 78 17.60 5.25 -1.40
CA ILE A 78 18.51 5.84 -0.40
C ILE A 78 19.64 6.63 -1.07
N LEU A 79 20.28 6.05 -2.10
CA LEU A 79 21.34 6.73 -2.84
C LEU A 79 20.82 7.98 -3.56
N LEU A 80 19.62 7.92 -4.15
CA LEU A 80 18.96 9.06 -4.77
C LEU A 80 18.68 10.17 -3.74
N ARG A 81 18.07 9.83 -2.60
CA ARG A 81 17.79 10.77 -1.50
C ARG A 81 19.08 11.44 -1.01
N ARG A 82 20.16 10.66 -0.84
CA ARG A 82 21.48 11.20 -0.47
C ARG A 82 21.99 12.19 -1.51
N THR A 83 21.92 11.85 -2.79
CA THR A 83 22.34 12.73 -3.89
C THR A 83 21.55 14.03 -3.92
N VAL A 84 20.23 13.96 -3.72
CA VAL A 84 19.35 15.15 -3.69
C VAL A 84 19.67 16.05 -2.49
N ARG A 85 19.89 15.45 -1.30
CA ARG A 85 20.32 16.17 -0.11
C ARG A 85 21.65 16.91 -0.36
N ASP A 86 22.62 16.21 -0.91
CA ASP A 86 23.98 16.76 -1.11
C ASP A 86 23.97 17.90 -2.14
N ARG A 87 23.13 17.84 -3.18
CA ARG A 87 22.92 18.96 -4.13
C ARG A 87 22.35 20.22 -3.51
N GLY A 88 21.55 20.10 -2.44
CA GLY A 88 21.03 21.28 -1.74
C GLY A 88 22.06 22.01 -0.88
N LEU A 89 23.24 21.42 -0.68
CA LEU A 89 24.37 22.01 0.05
C LEU A 89 25.38 22.71 -0.88
N GLU A 90 25.20 22.60 -2.20
CA GLU A 90 26.10 23.21 -3.18
C GLU A 90 25.98 24.75 -3.17
N PRO A 91 27.11 25.48 -3.28
CA PRO A 91 27.10 26.93 -3.33
C PRO A 91 26.38 27.40 -4.61
N GLY A 92 25.25 28.10 -4.44
CA GLY A 92 24.37 28.53 -5.54
C GLY A 92 23.03 27.78 -5.62
N ALA A 93 22.76 26.85 -4.70
CA ALA A 93 21.45 26.22 -4.59
C ALA A 93 20.33 27.24 -4.41
N THR A 94 19.22 27.05 -5.12
CA THR A 94 18.00 27.85 -4.95
C THR A 94 17.27 27.47 -3.65
N ALA A 95 16.42 28.36 -3.14
CA ALA A 95 15.59 28.06 -1.96
C ALA A 95 14.69 26.82 -2.18
N ALA A 96 14.22 26.60 -3.41
CA ALA A 96 13.44 25.42 -3.78
C ALA A 96 14.27 24.13 -3.65
N THR A 97 15.51 24.13 -4.15
CA THR A 97 16.41 22.97 -4.03
C THR A 97 16.83 22.70 -2.60
N MET A 98 17.02 23.73 -1.77
CA MET A 98 17.31 23.55 -0.33
C MET A 98 16.12 22.93 0.41
N LYS A 99 14.89 23.31 0.07
CA LYS A 99 13.67 22.70 0.66
C LYS A 99 13.58 21.21 0.33
N VAL A 100 13.79 20.83 -0.93
CA VAL A 100 13.76 19.42 -1.37
C VAL A 100 14.90 18.63 -0.72
N ALA A 101 16.08 19.24 -0.55
CA ALA A 101 17.20 18.62 0.15
C ALA A 101 16.92 18.39 1.65
N LEU A 102 16.23 19.33 2.32
CA LEU A 102 15.78 19.18 3.70
C LEU A 102 14.76 18.04 3.84
N GLU A 103 13.82 17.94 2.90
CA GLU A 103 12.85 16.84 2.85
C GLU A 103 13.55 15.48 2.64
N ALA A 104 14.53 15.43 1.73
CA ALA A 104 15.35 14.24 1.53
C ALA A 104 16.17 13.86 2.78
N ALA A 105 16.69 14.85 3.53
CA ALA A 105 17.38 14.61 4.80
C ALA A 105 16.44 14.02 5.86
N ARG A 106 15.25 14.60 6.06
CA ARG A 106 14.22 14.08 6.99
C ARG A 106 13.82 12.65 6.64
N ALA A 107 13.68 12.35 5.34
CA ALA A 107 13.33 11.03 4.85
C ALA A 107 14.48 10.00 4.99
N LEU A 108 15.74 10.44 5.16
CA LEU A 108 16.90 9.58 5.46
C LEU A 108 17.07 9.33 6.96
N ASP A 109 16.78 10.34 7.79
CA ASP A 109 16.84 10.24 9.25
C ASP A 109 15.69 9.39 9.84
N GLY A 110 14.75 8.94 9.00
CA GLY A 110 13.59 8.17 9.44
C GLY A 110 12.54 9.01 10.15
N SER A 111 12.67 10.34 10.13
CA SER A 111 11.69 11.28 10.67
C SER A 111 10.53 11.52 9.68
N GLU A 112 10.12 10.47 8.95
CA GLU A 112 8.81 10.48 8.31
C GLU A 112 7.79 10.30 9.45
N GLU A 113 7.44 11.41 10.10
CA GLU A 113 6.15 11.48 10.79
C GLU A 113 5.11 11.07 9.76
N GLY A 114 4.57 9.86 9.94
CA GLY A 114 3.64 9.28 8.99
C GLY A 114 2.58 10.31 8.66
N SER A 115 2.54 10.73 7.39
CA SER A 115 1.50 11.60 6.87
C SER A 115 0.18 10.87 7.04
N GLY A 116 -0.46 11.11 8.20
CA GLY A 116 -1.78 10.60 8.49
C GLY A 116 -2.71 11.15 7.41
N ILE A 117 -3.42 10.26 6.73
CA ILE A 117 -4.44 10.69 5.77
C ILE A 117 -5.55 11.34 6.60
N THR A 118 -5.55 12.67 6.65
CA THR A 118 -6.60 13.44 7.32
C THR A 118 -7.84 13.46 6.44
N ILE A 119 -8.78 12.54 6.67
CA ILE A 119 -10.09 12.58 6.00
C ILE A 119 -11.00 13.47 6.85
N ASN A 120 -11.37 14.64 6.32
CA ASN A 120 -12.31 15.59 6.91
C ASN A 120 -12.11 15.88 8.42
N GLY A 121 -10.98 16.51 8.75
CA GLY A 121 -10.91 17.39 9.92
C GLY A 121 -10.94 16.77 11.32
N GLY A 122 -10.46 15.54 11.53
CA GLY A 122 -10.24 15.11 12.92
C GLY A 122 -9.88 13.65 13.22
N GLN A 123 -9.80 12.74 12.26
CA GLN A 123 -9.43 11.36 12.54
C GLN A 123 -8.13 10.94 11.86
N ASN A 124 -7.08 10.78 12.68
CA ASN A 124 -5.85 10.11 12.30
C ASN A 124 -6.15 8.59 12.22
N VAL A 125 -6.27 8.06 11.01
CA VAL A 125 -6.46 6.63 10.80
C VAL A 125 -5.11 5.93 10.95
N ILE A 126 -4.97 5.11 11.99
CA ILE A 126 -3.82 4.21 12.18
C ILE A 126 -4.02 2.98 11.28
N ALA A 127 -2.98 2.56 10.58
CA ALA A 127 -3.00 1.39 9.71
C ALA A 127 -3.43 0.13 10.49
N GLY A 128 -4.50 -0.54 10.04
CA GLY A 128 -5.01 -1.78 10.64
C GLY A 128 -6.52 -1.86 10.85
N TYR A 129 -7.27 -0.77 10.65
CA TYR A 129 -8.73 -0.75 10.83
C TYR A 129 -9.48 -0.79 9.49
N VAL A 130 -10.56 -1.58 9.45
CA VAL A 130 -11.52 -1.62 8.33
C VAL A 130 -12.73 -0.77 8.72
N ILE A 131 -12.92 0.38 8.06
CA ILE A 131 -14.15 1.18 8.20
C ILE A 131 -15.22 0.51 7.32
N ARG A 132 -16.25 -0.06 7.94
CA ARG A 132 -17.43 -0.54 7.21
C ARG A 132 -18.35 0.64 6.98
N LEU A 133 -18.59 0.99 5.72
CA LEU A 133 -19.49 2.07 5.30
C LEU A 133 -20.91 1.54 4.96
N ASP A 134 -21.29 0.39 5.52
CA ASP A 134 -22.55 -0.27 5.20
C ASP A 134 -23.64 0.17 6.19
N GLY A 135 -24.31 1.28 5.88
CA GLY A 135 -25.51 1.73 6.56
C GLY A 135 -26.18 2.88 5.80
N PRO A 136 -27.52 2.96 5.76
CA PRO A 136 -28.20 4.09 5.14
C PRO A 136 -27.76 5.36 5.86
N ALA A 137 -27.46 6.42 5.08
CA ALA A 137 -26.96 7.69 5.58
C ALA A 137 -27.94 8.29 6.60
N GLU A 138 -27.72 7.97 7.87
CA GLU A 138 -28.35 8.62 8.98
C GLU A 138 -27.61 9.95 9.17
N GLY A 139 -28.34 11.05 8.97
CA GLY A 139 -27.85 12.40 9.23
C GLY A 139 -27.27 12.52 10.65
N PRO A 140 -26.51 13.60 10.92
CA PRO A 140 -25.70 13.70 12.14
C PRO A 140 -26.57 13.54 13.38
N ARG A 141 -26.48 12.37 14.01
CA ARG A 141 -27.04 12.17 15.34
C ARG A 141 -26.16 12.95 16.30
N SER A 142 -26.69 14.07 16.80
CA SER A 142 -26.10 14.75 17.94
C SER A 142 -26.01 13.74 19.08
N VAL A 143 -24.78 13.42 19.48
CA VAL A 143 -24.55 12.69 20.73
C VAL A 143 -24.88 13.68 21.84
N GLY A 144 -26.14 13.69 22.27
CA GLY A 144 -26.56 14.41 23.46
C GLY A 144 -25.84 13.81 24.65
N LEU A 145 -24.94 14.58 25.26
CA LEU A 145 -24.39 14.32 26.58
C LEU A 145 -25.56 14.43 27.59
N SER A 146 -26.18 13.29 27.87
CA SER A 146 -27.07 13.07 29.01
C SER A 146 -26.38 12.01 29.88
N GLY A 147 -25.98 12.25 31.11
CA GLY A 147 -26.02 13.43 31.97
C GLY A 147 -25.26 13.05 33.25
N THR A 148 -24.56 14.01 33.85
CA THR A 148 -24.33 13.99 35.30
C THR A 148 -24.61 15.40 35.80
N ASP A 149 -25.83 15.54 36.28
CA ASP A 149 -26.23 16.55 37.23
C ASP A 149 -25.40 16.37 38.51
N SER A 150 -24.48 17.30 38.77
CA SER A 150 -24.04 17.61 40.13
C SER A 150 -23.33 18.96 40.18
N GLY A 151 -24.04 19.94 40.74
CA GLY A 151 -23.48 21.01 41.58
C GLY A 151 -22.50 21.99 40.94
N LYS A 152 -23.03 23.04 40.32
CA LYS A 152 -22.32 24.33 40.32
C LYS A 152 -22.28 24.88 41.75
N PRO A 153 -21.13 25.36 42.25
CA PRO A 153 -21.10 26.59 43.01
C PRO A 153 -20.68 27.72 42.07
N LEU A 154 -21.50 28.77 42.04
CA LEU A 154 -21.15 30.08 41.52
C LEU A 154 -19.93 30.57 42.32
N ILE A 155 -18.81 30.87 41.65
CA ILE A 155 -17.78 31.72 42.25
C ILE A 155 -18.26 33.15 42.00
N GLU A 156 -18.89 33.74 43.02
CA GLU A 156 -19.12 35.17 43.09
C GLU A 156 -17.76 35.85 43.28
N HIS A 157 -17.42 36.75 42.37
CA HIS A 157 -16.36 37.72 42.60
C HIS A 157 -17.02 38.94 43.26
N ASP A 158 -16.85 39.06 44.57
CA ASP A 158 -17.08 40.32 45.29
C ASP A 158 -15.91 41.27 45.03
N GLU A 159 -16.30 42.53 44.80
CA GLU A 159 -15.60 43.83 44.71
C GLU A 159 -14.05 43.90 44.72
#